data_AF-A0A356AR79-F1
#
_entry.id   AF-A0A356AR79-F1
#
_cell.length_a   1.000
_cell.length_b   1.000
_cell.length_c   1.000
_cell.angle_alpha   90.00
_cell.angle_beta   90.00
_cell.angle_gamma   90.00
#
_symmetry.space_group_name_H-M   'P 1'
#
loop_
_entity.id
_entity.type
_entity.pdbx_description
1 polymer ?
#
loop_
_entity_poly.entity_id
_entity_poly.type
_entity_poly.pdbx_seq_one_letter_code
_entity_poly.pdbx_strand_id
1 'polypeptide(L)'
;MKNFNELFQLFSTKHLLFVIISGLVLLLGCSEYSEVPVLEDLTMDKTYKNHFTLPVKPLAEVADPFIMRYNGWYYLYCTGEVNIWKSKDLAQWIYVGTANPKDPLPMAFAPEVYYWNGKFYMYTSPSGKGHYIYVSNQPTGPFVRASENLGMFLDGSVFIDDDGSWYFTHCNGNSGIMGHTMKSPLEIDKKGKTLNAYMGEWTEGPMIIKRDGRYFMLYTGTHY
;
A
#
# COMPACT_ATOMS: atom_id res chain seq x y z
N MET A 1 12.25 20.71 -22.63
CA MET A 1 11.54 20.88 -21.34
C MET A 1 11.19 22.34 -21.19
N LYS A 2 9.90 22.69 -21.27
CA LYS A 2 9.44 24.06 -21.03
C LYS A 2 9.20 24.25 -19.54
N ASN A 3 9.63 25.40 -19.02
CA ASN A 3 9.79 25.68 -17.59
C ASN A 3 8.48 26.21 -16.98
N PHE A 4 8.26 25.94 -15.70
CA PHE A 4 6.99 26.11 -14.96
C PHE A 4 6.45 27.57 -14.89
N ASN A 5 7.28 28.56 -15.27
CA ASN A 5 6.97 29.98 -15.12
C ASN A 5 6.28 30.64 -16.33
N GLU A 6 6.19 29.99 -17.49
CA GLU A 6 5.52 30.58 -18.67
C GLU A 6 3.98 30.39 -18.67
N LEU A 7 3.44 29.54 -17.79
CA LEU A 7 2.01 29.27 -17.70
C LEU A 7 1.20 30.35 -16.97
N PHE A 8 1.85 31.26 -16.22
CA PHE A 8 1.18 32.25 -15.38
C PHE A 8 0.88 33.60 -16.07
N GLN A 9 1.41 33.85 -17.26
CA GLN A 9 1.18 35.10 -18.02
C GLN A 9 -0.03 35.04 -18.97
N LEU A 10 -0.67 33.87 -19.14
CA LEU A 10 -1.79 33.67 -20.06
C LEU A 10 -3.19 33.97 -19.49
N PHE A 11 -3.28 34.33 -18.19
CA PHE A 11 -4.57 34.49 -17.48
C PHE A 11 -5.01 35.94 -17.19
N SER A 12 -4.42 36.96 -17.82
CA SER A 12 -4.67 38.37 -17.41
C SER A 12 -5.53 39.23 -18.36
N THR A 13 -5.85 38.82 -19.61
CA THR A 13 -6.45 39.79 -20.56
C THR A 13 -7.61 39.30 -21.45
N LYS A 14 -8.38 38.29 -21.02
CA LYS A 14 -9.55 37.81 -21.80
C LYS A 14 -10.85 37.68 -20.99
N HIS A 15 -11.20 38.69 -20.21
CA HIS A 15 -12.40 38.63 -19.34
C HIS A 15 -13.54 39.61 -19.70
N LEU A 16 -13.49 40.32 -20.83
CA LEU A 16 -14.54 41.30 -21.14
C LEU A 16 -15.35 41.06 -22.42
N LEU A 17 -14.99 40.10 -23.29
CA LEU A 17 -15.73 39.84 -24.53
C LEU A 17 -16.53 38.53 -24.57
N PHE A 18 -16.41 37.66 -23.55
CA PHE A 18 -17.08 36.35 -23.55
C PHE A 18 -18.45 36.36 -22.85
N VAL A 19 -18.80 37.43 -22.14
CA VAL A 19 -20.00 37.52 -21.31
C VAL A 19 -21.27 37.82 -22.13
N ILE A 20 -21.15 38.33 -23.36
CA ILE A 20 -22.32 38.73 -24.16
C ILE A 20 -22.78 37.63 -25.14
N ILE A 21 -21.90 36.69 -25.54
CA ILE A 21 -22.28 35.60 -26.46
C ILE A 21 -22.84 34.37 -25.71
N SER A 22 -22.57 34.22 -24.40
CA SER A 22 -23.14 33.11 -23.61
C SER A 22 -24.60 33.33 -23.18
N GLY A 23 -25.12 34.55 -23.27
CA GLY A 23 -26.50 34.87 -22.85
C GLY A 23 -27.59 34.46 -23.83
N LEU A 24 -27.27 34.26 -25.11
CA LEU A 24 -28.27 33.98 -26.16
C LEU A 24 -28.40 32.50 -26.55
N VAL A 25 -27.46 31.65 -26.11
CA VAL A 25 -27.50 30.19 -26.40
C VAL A 25 -28.30 29.42 -25.34
N LEU A 26 -28.66 30.04 -24.22
CA LEU A 26 -29.39 29.42 -23.12
C LEU A 26 -30.91 29.34 -23.31
N LEU A 27 -31.47 29.74 -24.46
CA LEU A 27 -32.93 29.79 -24.67
C LEU A 27 -33.50 28.82 -25.72
N LEU A 28 -32.70 27.93 -26.32
CA LEU A 28 -33.20 26.96 -27.33
C LEU A 28 -32.76 25.51 -27.11
N GLY A 29 -32.31 25.16 -25.90
CA GLY A 29 -31.78 23.83 -25.58
C GLY A 29 -32.52 23.10 -24.45
N CYS A 30 -33.85 23.17 -24.38
CA CYS A 30 -34.59 22.20 -23.58
C CYS A 30 -34.71 20.89 -24.35
N SER A 31 -33.65 20.07 -24.35
CA SER A 31 -33.80 18.63 -24.60
C SER A 31 -34.20 17.98 -23.28
N GLU A 32 -35.18 17.08 -23.35
CA GLU A 32 -35.63 16.24 -22.24
C GLU A 32 -34.46 15.74 -21.40
N TYR A 33 -34.52 15.97 -20.08
CA TYR A 33 -33.73 15.20 -19.13
C TYR A 33 -34.24 13.76 -19.21
N SER A 34 -33.54 12.91 -19.96
CA SER A 34 -33.66 11.48 -19.76
C SER A 34 -33.19 11.18 -18.34
N GLU A 35 -34.08 10.66 -17.50
CA GLU A 35 -33.72 10.13 -16.19
C GLU A 35 -32.51 9.22 -16.36
N VAL A 36 -31.44 9.47 -15.59
CA VAL A 36 -30.36 8.50 -15.45
C VAL A 36 -31.05 7.25 -14.89
N PRO A 37 -30.99 6.09 -15.58
CA PRO A 37 -31.60 4.89 -15.04
C PRO A 37 -30.96 4.67 -13.67
N VAL A 38 -31.80 4.75 -12.63
CA VAL A 38 -31.44 4.23 -11.32
C VAL A 38 -30.99 2.81 -11.61
N LEU A 39 -29.70 2.54 -11.42
CA LEU A 39 -29.18 1.17 -11.51
C LEU A 39 -30.08 0.37 -10.57
N GLU A 40 -30.92 -0.49 -11.15
CA GLU A 40 -31.72 -1.44 -10.40
C GLU A 40 -30.80 -2.07 -9.36
N ASP A 41 -31.31 -2.15 -8.12
CA ASP A 41 -30.64 -2.79 -6.99
C ASP A 41 -29.77 -3.92 -7.52
N LEU A 42 -28.44 -3.81 -7.35
CA LEU A 42 -27.53 -4.91 -7.57
C LEU A 42 -27.96 -5.99 -6.58
N THR A 43 -28.92 -6.83 -6.98
CA THR A 43 -29.35 -7.93 -6.14
C THR A 43 -28.14 -8.84 -6.04
N MET A 44 -27.69 -9.04 -4.81
CA MET A 44 -26.61 -9.96 -4.46
C MET A 44 -27.03 -11.43 -4.67
N ASP A 45 -27.91 -11.71 -5.65
CA ASP A 45 -28.47 -13.03 -5.95
C ASP A 45 -27.42 -13.99 -6.52
N LYS A 46 -26.27 -13.47 -6.96
CA LYS A 46 -25.12 -14.25 -7.43
C LYS A 46 -23.86 -13.84 -6.68
N THR A 47 -23.68 -14.43 -5.50
CA THR A 47 -22.35 -14.43 -4.86
C THR A 47 -21.49 -15.50 -5.53
N TYR A 48 -20.28 -15.12 -5.97
CA TYR A 48 -19.25 -16.09 -6.33
C TYR A 48 -18.35 -16.29 -5.13
N LYS A 49 -18.39 -17.48 -4.52
CA LYS A 49 -17.39 -17.86 -3.53
C LYS A 49 -16.11 -18.19 -4.27
N ASN A 50 -15.05 -17.41 -4.07
CA ASN A 50 -13.74 -17.82 -4.54
C ASN A 50 -13.26 -18.98 -3.65
N HIS A 51 -13.28 -20.22 -4.15
CA HIS A 51 -12.88 -21.44 -3.41
C HIS A 51 -11.36 -21.56 -3.23
N PHE A 52 -10.68 -20.44 -3.00
CA PHE A 52 -9.24 -20.45 -2.75
C PHE A 52 -8.97 -20.76 -1.27
N THR A 53 -8.28 -21.85 -1.00
CA THR A 53 -7.86 -22.23 0.35
C THR A 53 -6.35 -22.42 0.36
N LEU A 54 -5.68 -21.78 1.31
CA LEU A 54 -4.26 -22.01 1.53
C LEU A 54 -4.08 -23.40 2.17
N PRO A 55 -3.20 -24.26 1.63
CA PRO A 55 -2.94 -25.54 2.25
C PRO A 55 -2.24 -25.33 3.59
N VAL A 56 -2.77 -26.01 4.63
CA VAL A 56 -2.26 -26.11 6.00
C VAL A 56 -2.33 -24.82 6.85
N LYS A 57 -3.42 -24.72 7.63
CA LYS A 57 -3.58 -24.55 9.09
C LYS A 57 -4.93 -23.84 9.33
N PRO A 58 -6.04 -24.57 9.49
CA PRO A 58 -7.33 -23.98 9.83
C PRO A 58 -7.43 -23.78 11.34
N LEU A 59 -6.82 -22.73 11.93
CA LEU A 59 -7.10 -22.33 13.32
C LEU A 59 -6.94 -20.83 13.64
N ALA A 60 -6.44 -19.97 12.75
CA ALA A 60 -6.41 -18.52 12.97
C ALA A 60 -6.74 -17.79 11.67
N GLU A 61 -7.54 -16.72 11.77
CA GLU A 61 -7.75 -15.77 10.69
C GLU A 61 -6.40 -15.25 10.20
N VAL A 62 -6.20 -15.27 8.88
CA VAL A 62 -4.99 -14.77 8.24
C VAL A 62 -5.26 -13.31 7.88
N ALA A 63 -4.47 -12.40 8.46
CA ALA A 63 -4.57 -10.97 8.23
C ALA A 63 -3.31 -10.44 7.53
N ASP A 64 -3.45 -9.26 6.94
CA ASP A 64 -2.37 -8.44 6.38
C ASP A 64 -1.48 -9.21 5.38
N PRO A 65 -2.07 -9.72 4.27
CA PRO A 65 -1.31 -10.48 3.29
C PRO A 65 -0.38 -9.57 2.48
N PHE A 66 0.92 -9.88 2.50
CA PHE A 66 1.91 -9.25 1.63
C PHE A 66 2.48 -10.27 0.63
N ILE A 67 2.53 -9.91 -0.65
CA ILE A 67 3.07 -10.77 -1.71
C ILE A 67 4.33 -10.15 -2.32
N MET A 68 5.46 -10.85 -2.18
CA MET A 68 6.71 -10.52 -2.86
C MET A 68 6.92 -11.42 -4.08
N ARG A 69 7.30 -10.85 -5.22
CA ARG A 69 7.79 -11.63 -6.38
C ARG A 69 9.31 -11.70 -6.37
N TYR A 70 9.87 -12.90 -6.37
CA TYR A 70 11.32 -13.11 -6.44
C TYR A 70 11.66 -14.39 -7.21
N ASN A 71 12.63 -14.31 -8.13
CA ASN A 71 13.15 -15.45 -8.91
C ASN A 71 12.05 -16.35 -9.52
N GLY A 72 11.06 -15.72 -10.15
CA GLY A 72 9.94 -16.42 -10.79
C GLY A 72 8.95 -17.10 -9.84
N TRP A 73 8.97 -16.77 -8.55
CA TRP A 73 8.01 -17.20 -7.54
C TRP A 73 7.33 -16.00 -6.89
N TYR A 74 6.12 -16.20 -6.39
CA TYR A 74 5.43 -15.33 -5.47
C TYR A 74 5.54 -15.91 -4.07
N TYR A 75 5.77 -15.08 -3.07
CA TYR A 75 5.86 -15.44 -1.66
C TYR A 75 4.84 -14.63 -0.89
N LEU A 76 3.95 -15.30 -0.17
CA LEU A 76 2.92 -14.71 0.67
C LEU A 76 3.36 -14.77 2.12
N TYR A 77 3.34 -13.62 2.78
CA TYR A 77 3.62 -13.41 4.20
C TYR A 77 2.37 -12.85 4.85
N CYS A 78 2.05 -13.28 6.07
CA CYS A 78 0.86 -12.84 6.78
C CYS A 78 1.16 -12.65 8.27
N THR A 79 0.29 -11.90 8.93
CA THR A 79 0.39 -11.61 10.36
C THR A 79 0.49 -12.88 11.23
N GLY A 80 1.28 -12.81 12.31
CA GLY A 80 1.43 -13.86 13.33
C GLY A 80 2.89 -14.28 13.53
N GLU A 81 3.18 -15.58 13.52
CA GLU A 81 4.57 -16.10 13.47
C GLU A 81 5.19 -15.96 12.06
N VAL A 82 4.49 -15.27 11.16
CA VAL A 82 4.78 -15.12 9.74
C VAL A 82 4.86 -16.46 9.03
N ASN A 83 3.71 -17.09 8.84
CA ASN A 83 3.57 -18.24 7.95
C ASN A 83 3.85 -17.79 6.51
N ILE A 84 4.59 -18.62 5.76
CA ILE A 84 5.01 -18.31 4.40
C ILE A 84 4.45 -19.37 3.45
N TRP A 85 3.83 -18.91 2.37
CA TRP A 85 3.49 -19.74 1.22
C TRP A 85 4.22 -19.24 -0.01
N LYS A 86 4.42 -20.11 -1.01
CA LYS A 86 4.90 -19.70 -2.33
C LYS A 86 4.04 -20.25 -3.46
N SER A 87 3.99 -19.52 -4.56
CA SER A 87 3.22 -19.89 -5.75
C SER A 87 3.97 -19.50 -7.03
N LYS A 88 3.70 -20.22 -8.12
CA LYS A 88 4.14 -19.82 -9.48
C LYS A 88 3.11 -18.97 -10.21
N ASP A 89 1.84 -19.11 -9.86
CA ASP A 89 0.69 -18.66 -10.66
C ASP A 89 -0.34 -17.85 -9.85
N LEU A 90 -0.05 -17.58 -8.57
CA LEU A 90 -0.94 -16.94 -7.59
C LEU A 90 -2.22 -17.74 -7.27
N ALA A 91 -2.38 -18.93 -7.84
CA ALA A 91 -3.57 -19.77 -7.71
C ALA A 91 -3.29 -21.06 -6.93
N GLN A 92 -2.12 -21.66 -7.09
CA GLN A 92 -1.68 -22.85 -6.35
C GLN A 92 -0.55 -22.46 -5.42
N TRP A 93 -0.75 -22.68 -4.12
CA TRP A 93 0.20 -22.24 -3.09
C TRP A 93 0.78 -23.43 -2.34
N ILE A 94 2.05 -23.33 -2.00
CA ILE A 94 2.81 -24.34 -1.27
C ILE A 94 3.23 -23.70 0.05
N TYR A 95 2.82 -24.27 1.18
CA TYR A 95 3.30 -23.84 2.49
C TYR A 95 4.79 -24.20 2.64
N VAL A 96 5.61 -23.24 3.08
CA VAL A 96 7.07 -23.41 3.21
C VAL A 96 7.60 -23.20 4.62
N GLY A 97 6.73 -22.99 5.60
CA GLY A 97 7.08 -22.82 7.01
C GLY A 97 6.87 -21.41 7.53
N THR A 98 7.33 -21.14 8.75
CA THR A 98 7.32 -19.80 9.37
C THR A 98 8.63 -19.05 9.07
N ALA A 99 8.62 -17.73 9.24
CA ALA A 99 9.78 -16.87 8.98
C ALA A 99 11.02 -17.25 9.80
N ASN A 100 10.86 -17.85 10.98
CA ASN A 100 11.95 -18.44 11.73
C ASN A 100 11.44 -19.59 12.63
N PRO A 101 11.62 -20.86 12.21
CA PRO A 101 11.09 -22.00 12.96
C PRO A 101 11.80 -22.29 14.29
N LYS A 102 13.03 -21.80 14.46
CA LYS A 102 13.84 -22.05 15.67
C LYS A 102 13.65 -20.96 16.73
N ASP A 103 13.36 -19.74 16.28
CA ASP A 103 13.14 -18.57 17.12
C ASP A 103 11.95 -17.78 16.53
N PRO A 104 10.70 -18.23 16.79
CA PRO A 104 9.52 -17.66 16.16
C PRO A 104 9.40 -16.15 16.41
N LEU A 105 9.00 -15.42 15.38
CA LEU A 105 8.79 -13.98 15.50
C LEU A 105 7.58 -13.72 16.43
N PRO A 106 7.68 -12.72 17.33
CA PRO A 106 6.58 -12.38 18.22
C PRO A 106 5.47 -11.69 17.42
N MET A 107 4.25 -12.26 17.41
CA MET A 107 3.00 -11.71 16.84
C MET A 107 3.22 -10.54 15.86
N ALA A 108 3.85 -10.84 14.73
CA ALA A 108 4.33 -9.88 13.75
C ALA A 108 3.14 -9.37 12.95
N PHE A 109 2.73 -8.11 13.18
CA PHE A 109 1.65 -7.47 12.44
C PHE A 109 2.16 -6.90 11.11
N ALA A 110 1.35 -7.06 10.05
CA ALA A 110 1.58 -6.57 8.69
C ALA A 110 3.04 -6.76 8.20
N PRO A 111 3.54 -8.01 8.13
CA PRO A 111 4.91 -8.25 7.71
C PRO A 111 5.08 -8.05 6.20
N GLU A 112 5.97 -7.13 5.80
CA GLU A 112 6.34 -6.93 4.40
C GLU A 112 7.81 -7.24 4.16
N VAL A 113 8.13 -7.90 3.03
CA VAL A 113 9.48 -8.38 2.72
C VAL A 113 10.01 -7.80 1.41
N TYR A 114 11.20 -7.21 1.46
CA TYR A 114 11.85 -6.56 0.33
C TYR A 114 13.21 -7.17 0.05
N TYR A 115 13.48 -7.50 -1.22
CA TYR A 115 14.79 -7.95 -1.67
C TYR A 115 15.68 -6.76 -2.03
N TRP A 116 16.90 -6.75 -1.49
CA TRP A 116 17.92 -5.78 -1.86
C TRP A 116 19.31 -6.35 -1.67
N ASN A 117 20.17 -6.17 -2.68
CA ASN A 117 21.59 -6.51 -2.62
C ASN A 117 21.91 -7.89 -2.01
N GLY A 118 21.20 -8.94 -2.48
CA GLY A 118 21.43 -10.32 -2.04
C GLY A 118 20.78 -10.71 -0.70
N LYS A 119 19.98 -9.82 -0.09
CA LYS A 119 19.31 -10.05 1.20
C LYS A 119 17.83 -9.72 1.13
N PHE A 120 17.08 -10.24 2.10
CA PHE A 120 15.65 -10.01 2.29
C PHE A 120 15.43 -9.29 3.62
N TYR A 121 14.71 -8.19 3.57
CA TYR A 121 14.44 -7.30 4.70
C TYR A 121 12.95 -7.35 5.00
N MET A 122 12.59 -7.85 6.17
CA MET A 122 11.22 -7.91 6.66
C MET A 122 10.96 -6.77 7.62
N TYR A 123 9.93 -5.97 7.36
CA TYR A 123 9.44 -4.90 8.23
C TYR A 123 8.13 -5.38 8.83
N THR A 124 7.98 -5.25 10.15
CA THR A 124 6.77 -5.64 10.86
C THR A 124 6.65 -4.87 12.17
N SER A 125 5.44 -4.75 12.72
CA SER A 125 5.13 -4.08 13.98
C SER A 125 4.58 -5.05 15.05
N PRO A 126 5.43 -5.88 15.67
CA PRO A 126 5.04 -6.88 16.66
C PRO A 126 4.08 -6.34 17.73
N SER A 127 2.87 -6.92 17.79
CA SER A 127 1.82 -6.55 18.73
C SER A 127 1.46 -5.05 18.74
N GLY A 128 1.72 -4.32 17.65
CA GLY A 128 1.48 -2.88 17.53
C GLY A 128 2.35 -1.99 18.41
N LYS A 129 3.51 -2.49 18.85
CA LYS A 129 4.43 -1.77 19.75
C LYS A 129 5.56 -1.05 19.02
N GLY A 130 5.39 -0.80 17.72
CA GLY A 130 6.39 -0.21 16.84
C GLY A 130 7.14 -1.24 15.99
N HIS A 131 7.90 -0.72 15.04
CA HIS A 131 8.51 -1.49 13.96
C HIS A 131 9.87 -2.06 14.31
N TYR A 132 10.13 -3.25 13.79
CA TYR A 132 11.44 -3.87 13.75
C TYR A 132 11.74 -4.34 12.33
N ILE A 133 13.04 -4.45 12.04
CA ILE A 133 13.54 -4.99 10.77
C ILE A 133 14.23 -6.32 11.06
N TYR A 134 13.88 -7.33 10.27
CA TYR A 134 14.52 -8.64 10.29
C TYR A 134 15.17 -8.92 8.94
N VAL A 135 16.28 -9.65 8.93
CA VAL A 135 17.05 -9.92 7.71
C VAL A 135 17.20 -11.42 7.51
N SER A 136 17.13 -11.85 6.24
CA SER A 136 17.48 -13.20 5.82
C SER A 136 18.29 -13.19 4.53
N ASN A 137 19.01 -14.29 4.27
CA ASN A 137 19.63 -14.55 2.98
C ASN A 137 18.69 -15.31 2.01
N GLN A 138 17.49 -15.70 2.48
CA GLN A 138 16.49 -16.42 1.69
C GLN A 138 15.11 -15.78 1.87
N PRO A 139 14.22 -15.83 0.86
CA PRO A 139 12.87 -15.27 0.99
C PRO A 139 12.03 -16.02 2.03
N THR A 140 12.42 -17.23 2.40
CA THR A 140 11.72 -18.10 3.36
C THR A 140 12.38 -18.17 4.73
N GLY A 141 13.33 -17.27 5.02
CA GLY A 141 14.03 -17.24 6.30
C GLY A 141 15.21 -18.22 6.42
N PRO A 142 15.76 -18.39 7.63
CA PRO A 142 15.31 -17.75 8.86
C PRO A 142 15.52 -16.23 8.82
N PHE A 143 14.53 -15.47 9.26
CA PHE A 143 14.61 -14.02 9.47
C PHE A 143 15.11 -13.73 10.89
N VAL A 144 16.16 -12.93 11.00
CA VAL A 144 16.81 -12.58 12.28
C VAL A 144 16.75 -11.07 12.48
N ARG A 145 16.43 -10.63 13.70
CA ARG A 145 16.30 -9.21 14.02
C ARG A 145 17.59 -8.45 13.73
N ALA A 146 17.48 -7.34 13.01
CA ALA A 146 18.59 -6.50 12.55
C ALA A 146 18.46 -5.04 12.99
N SER A 147 17.38 -4.65 13.65
CA SER A 147 17.19 -3.31 14.22
C SER A 147 16.71 -3.39 15.68
N GLU A 148 16.90 -2.27 16.38
CA GLU A 148 16.11 -1.95 17.58
C GLU A 148 14.67 -1.57 17.19
N ASN A 149 13.82 -1.33 18.19
CA ASN A 149 12.49 -0.78 17.95
C ASN A 149 12.59 0.62 17.33
N LEU A 150 12.00 0.78 16.16
CA LEU A 150 12.02 2.01 15.38
C LEU A 150 10.88 2.97 15.80
N GLY A 151 9.92 2.51 16.60
CA GLY A 151 8.67 3.23 16.85
C GLY A 151 7.77 3.13 15.61
N MET A 152 7.29 4.26 15.09
CA MET A 152 6.53 4.30 13.83
C MET A 152 5.26 3.41 13.84
N PHE A 153 4.64 3.24 15.01
CA PHE A 153 3.35 2.57 15.23
C PHE A 153 3.10 1.25 14.44
N LEU A 154 2.24 1.25 13.42
CA LEU A 154 1.70 0.06 12.73
C LEU A 154 1.88 0.13 11.21
N ASP A 155 1.77 -1.03 10.55
CA ASP A 155 1.63 -1.20 9.09
C ASP A 155 2.70 -0.51 8.24
N GLY A 156 3.95 -0.89 8.49
CA GLY A 156 5.11 -0.40 7.76
C GLY A 156 5.22 -1.00 6.37
N SER A 157 5.30 -0.14 5.36
CA SER A 157 5.52 -0.52 3.97
C SER A 157 6.69 0.23 3.36
N VAL A 158 7.45 -0.43 2.49
CA VAL A 158 8.61 0.14 1.82
C VAL A 158 8.33 0.35 0.35
N PHE A 159 8.76 1.49 -0.17
CA PHE A 159 8.78 1.75 -1.59
C PHE A 159 10.22 2.04 -2.04
N ILE A 160 10.65 1.35 -3.09
CA ILE A 160 11.96 1.52 -3.71
C ILE A 160 11.70 2.09 -5.10
N ASP A 161 12.18 3.32 -5.34
CA ASP A 161 11.97 4.01 -6.62
C ASP A 161 13.03 3.60 -7.66
N ASP A 162 12.82 4.01 -8.91
CA ASP A 162 13.67 3.63 -10.06
C ASP A 162 15.12 4.12 -9.93
N ASP A 163 15.35 5.19 -9.16
CA ASP A 163 16.69 5.72 -8.86
C ASP A 163 17.40 4.97 -7.71
N GLY A 164 16.73 3.97 -7.13
CA GLY A 164 17.21 3.21 -5.99
C GLY A 164 17.00 3.91 -4.65
N SER A 165 16.26 5.03 -4.60
CA SER A 165 15.87 5.68 -3.35
C SER A 165 14.83 4.85 -2.61
N TRP A 166 14.97 4.78 -1.28
CA TRP A 166 14.09 4.03 -0.40
C TRP A 166 13.21 4.96 0.42
N TYR A 167 11.95 4.56 0.56
CA TYR A 167 10.94 5.27 1.34
C TYR A 167 10.21 4.28 2.24
N PHE A 168 9.86 4.72 3.43
CA PHE A 168 9.05 3.94 4.36
C PHE A 168 7.77 4.71 4.69
N THR A 169 6.64 4.03 4.64
CA THR A 169 5.33 4.58 5.02
C THR A 169 4.72 3.74 6.12
N HIS A 170 3.97 4.37 7.02
CA HIS A 170 3.32 3.64 8.11
C HIS A 170 2.03 4.33 8.57
N CYS A 171 1.16 3.57 9.23
CA CYS A 171 -0.02 4.08 9.94
C CYS A 171 0.41 4.96 11.11
N ASN A 172 -0.25 6.10 11.30
CA ASN A 172 -0.11 6.95 12.49
C ASN A 172 -1.46 7.15 13.19
N GLY A 173 -2.28 6.10 13.23
CA GLY A 173 -3.63 6.09 13.79
C GLY A 173 -4.52 7.14 13.12
N ASN A 174 -5.19 7.95 13.93
CA ASN A 174 -6.13 8.98 13.45
C ASN A 174 -5.41 10.20 12.84
N SER A 175 -4.08 10.16 12.64
CA SER A 175 -3.32 11.22 11.95
C SER A 175 -2.95 10.88 10.51
N GLY A 176 -3.47 9.77 9.97
CA GLY A 176 -3.22 9.36 8.60
C GLY A 176 -1.89 8.63 8.39
N ILE A 177 -1.44 8.58 7.14
CA ILE A 177 -0.19 7.93 6.74
C ILE A 177 1.00 8.89 6.83
N MET A 178 2.06 8.41 7.49
CA MET A 178 3.37 9.06 7.54
C MET A 178 4.31 8.47 6.49
N GLY A 179 5.20 9.29 5.94
CA GLY A 179 6.24 8.90 4.99
C GLY A 179 7.62 9.38 5.41
N HIS A 180 8.61 8.53 5.21
CA HIS A 180 10.00 8.70 5.63
C HIS A 180 10.94 8.39 4.47
N THR A 181 12.04 9.13 4.36
CA THR A 181 13.17 8.74 3.52
C THR A 181 14.02 7.70 4.24
N MET A 182 14.73 6.86 3.50
CA MET A 182 15.67 5.88 4.07
C MET A 182 17.03 6.02 3.41
N LYS A 183 18.11 5.89 4.19
CA LYS A 183 19.49 5.89 3.69
C LYS A 183 19.96 4.51 3.26
N SER A 184 19.40 3.48 3.88
CA SER A 184 19.67 2.07 3.62
C SER A 184 18.44 1.27 4.07
N PRO A 185 18.34 -0.02 3.74
CA PRO A 185 17.25 -0.85 4.24
C PRO A 185 17.10 -0.83 5.78
N LEU A 186 18.16 -0.54 6.54
CA LEU A 186 18.14 -0.51 8.01
C LEU A 186 18.02 0.89 8.63
N GLU A 187 18.06 1.95 7.82
CA GLU A 187 18.17 3.33 8.30
C GLU A 187 17.04 4.21 7.77
N ILE A 188 15.97 4.30 8.56
CA ILE A 188 14.82 5.17 8.30
C ILE A 188 15.04 6.53 8.98
N ASP A 189 14.85 7.63 8.24
CA ASP A 189 14.88 8.98 8.81
C ASP A 189 13.65 9.20 9.69
N LYS A 190 13.87 9.32 11.02
CA LYS A 190 12.78 9.47 12.00
C LYS A 190 11.98 10.76 11.86
N LYS A 191 12.46 11.77 11.14
CA LYS A 191 11.75 13.05 11.00
C LYS A 191 10.40 12.85 10.31
N GLY A 192 10.37 12.08 9.22
CA GLY A 192 9.17 11.82 8.43
C GLY A 192 8.39 13.06 7.99
N LYS A 193 7.23 12.84 7.40
CA LYS A 193 6.19 13.84 7.13
C LYS A 193 4.85 13.16 6.91
N THR A 194 3.76 13.84 7.21
CA THR A 194 2.43 13.40 6.76
C THR A 194 2.36 13.44 5.23
N LEU A 195 1.68 12.47 4.65
CA LEU A 195 1.41 12.40 3.21
C LEU A 195 0.05 12.97 2.83
N ASN A 196 -0.71 13.49 3.81
CA ASN A 196 -2.11 13.89 3.65
C ASN A 196 -3.02 12.77 3.09
N ALA A 197 -2.61 11.50 3.26
CA ALA A 197 -3.42 10.33 2.99
C ALA A 197 -4.14 9.94 4.29
N TYR A 198 -5.43 10.29 4.34
CA TYR A 198 -6.24 10.25 5.55
C TYR A 198 -7.72 10.12 5.19
N MET A 199 -8.47 9.29 5.93
CA MET A 199 -9.90 9.04 5.70
C MET A 199 -10.84 9.72 6.72
N GLY A 200 -10.32 10.60 7.57
CA GLY A 200 -11.11 11.29 8.61
C GLY A 200 -11.00 10.66 9.99
N GLU A 201 -10.68 9.37 10.07
CA GLU A 201 -10.37 8.67 11.33
C GLU A 201 -9.19 7.70 11.10
N TRP A 202 -9.27 6.49 11.65
CA TRP A 202 -8.25 5.46 11.51
C TRP A 202 -7.89 5.25 10.04
N THR A 203 -6.59 5.34 9.72
CA THR A 203 -6.08 5.14 8.35
C THR A 203 -4.79 4.32 8.42
N GLU A 204 -4.75 3.17 7.73
CA GLU A 204 -3.68 2.17 7.86
C GLU A 204 -3.39 1.43 6.54
N GLY A 205 -2.55 0.40 6.61
CA GLY A 205 -2.18 -0.44 5.46
C GLY A 205 -1.67 0.33 4.23
N PRO A 206 -0.73 1.29 4.37
CA PRO A 206 -0.23 2.04 3.24
C PRO A 206 0.57 1.15 2.29
N MET A 207 0.43 1.36 0.99
CA MET A 207 1.32 0.79 -0.04
C MET A 207 1.51 1.80 -1.15
N ILE A 208 2.74 1.97 -1.64
CA ILE A 208 3.03 2.76 -2.84
C ILE A 208 3.42 1.84 -3.98
N ILE A 209 2.80 2.02 -5.15
CA ILE A 209 3.22 1.41 -6.41
C ILE A 209 3.49 2.48 -7.45
N LYS A 210 4.48 2.23 -8.31
CA LYS A 210 4.77 3.07 -9.47
C LYS A 210 4.40 2.35 -10.75
N ARG A 211 3.68 3.03 -11.64
CA ARG A 211 3.31 2.52 -12.96
C ARG A 211 3.20 3.65 -13.97
N ASP A 212 3.85 3.48 -15.13
CA ASP A 212 3.83 4.43 -16.25
C ASP A 212 4.15 5.88 -15.83
N GLY A 213 5.19 6.02 -14.99
CA GLY A 213 5.65 7.31 -14.47
C GLY A 213 4.75 7.96 -13.42
N ARG A 214 3.71 7.25 -12.93
CA ARG A 214 2.80 7.72 -11.88
C ARG A 214 2.96 6.89 -10.61
N TYR A 215 2.77 7.55 -9.48
CA TYR A 215 2.75 6.93 -8.16
C TYR A 215 1.29 6.78 -7.72
N PHE A 216 0.95 5.61 -7.21
CA PHE A 216 -0.34 5.30 -6.64
C PHE A 216 -0.11 4.89 -5.19
N MET A 217 -0.81 5.54 -4.27
CA MET A 217 -0.82 5.17 -2.87
C MET A 217 -2.16 4.51 -2.56
N LEU A 218 -2.09 3.30 -2.04
CA LEU A 218 -3.21 2.54 -1.50
C LEU A 218 -3.15 2.64 0.03
N TYR A 219 -4.31 2.71 0.67
CA TYR A 219 -4.49 2.68 2.11
C TYR A 219 -5.95 2.34 2.40
N THR A 220 -6.22 1.87 3.61
CA THR A 220 -7.57 1.63 4.12
C THR A 220 -7.85 2.53 5.31
N GLY A 221 -9.11 2.70 5.67
CA GLY A 221 -9.47 3.50 6.82
C GLY A 221 -10.97 3.58 7.08
N THR A 222 -11.30 4.10 8.25
CA THR A 222 -12.68 4.41 8.65
C THR A 222 -12.97 5.88 8.38
N HIS A 223 -14.22 6.19 8.05
CA HIS A 223 -14.63 7.54 7.60
C HIS A 223 -15.94 8.03 8.26
N TYR A 224 -16.19 7.63 9.52
CA TYR A 224 -17.39 7.98 10.27
C TYR A 224 -17.09 8.20 11.75
#